data_AF-A0AAU2USV4-F1
#
_entry.id   AF-A0AAU2USV4-F1
#
_cell.length_a   1.000
_cell.length_b   1.000
_cell.length_c   1.000
_cell.angle_alpha   90.00
_cell.angle_beta   90.00
_cell.angle_gamma   90.00
#
_symmetry.space_group_name_H-M   'P 1'
#
loop_
_entity.id
_entity.type
_entity.pdbx_description
1 polymer ?
#
loop_
_entity_poly.entity_id
_entity_poly.type
_entity_poly.pdbx_seq_one_letter_code
_entity_poly.pdbx_strand_id
1 'polypeptide(L)'
;MTAPEGLSSEAWTRMLRLHPLRERLWLYYPPGQPAQFQMLRVCDRTGWDAATLSWSTCGPCDQGRIWKISISDHWQRQGLGRRMILRAMRGADGYHWTTTHQSPDGKRFFSALSRETGASFITQKADCEHINARGRTFGVKPKLERP
;
A
#
# COMPACT_ATOMS: atom_id res chain seq x y z
N MET A 1 -7.03 21.80 -8.98
CA MET A 1 -6.02 20.74 -8.83
C MET A 1 -5.91 20.46 -7.35
N THR A 2 -6.22 19.24 -6.93
CA THR A 2 -6.38 18.93 -5.49
C THR A 2 -5.15 18.15 -5.04
N ALA A 3 -4.58 18.51 -3.89
CA ALA A 3 -3.48 17.73 -3.34
C ALA A 3 -4.01 16.37 -2.87
N PRO A 4 -3.25 15.27 -3.08
CA PRO A 4 -3.57 13.99 -2.47
C PRO A 4 -3.67 14.09 -0.95
N GLU A 5 -4.48 13.22 -0.34
CA GLU A 5 -4.70 13.21 1.10
C GLU A 5 -3.36 13.18 1.87
N GLY A 6 -3.22 14.03 2.90
CA GLY A 6 -1.99 14.14 3.69
C GLY A 6 -0.83 14.91 3.04
N LEU A 7 -1.02 15.49 1.84
CA LEU A 7 -0.12 16.47 1.23
C LEU A 7 -0.76 17.86 1.23
N SER A 8 0.07 18.89 1.44
CA SER A 8 -0.35 20.27 1.18
C SER A 8 -0.31 20.58 -0.33
N SER A 9 -1.09 21.57 -0.75
CA SER A 9 -1.11 22.05 -2.14
C SER A 9 0.26 22.51 -2.63
N GLU A 10 1.06 23.15 -1.77
CA GLU A 10 2.41 23.61 -2.10
C GLU A 10 3.36 22.43 -2.29
N ALA A 11 3.29 21.43 -1.42
CA ALA A 11 4.10 20.22 -1.51
C ALA A 11 3.78 19.45 -2.81
N TRP A 12 2.50 19.31 -3.15
CA TRP A 12 2.05 18.67 -4.38
C TRP A 12 2.53 19.43 -5.62
N THR A 13 2.34 20.75 -5.66
CA THR A 13 2.80 21.60 -6.76
C THR A 13 4.32 21.53 -6.94
N ARG A 14 5.08 21.49 -5.84
CA ARG A 14 6.53 21.29 -5.88
C ARG A 14 6.89 19.92 -6.47
N MET A 15 6.22 18.84 -6.06
CA MET A 15 6.47 17.50 -6.62
C MET A 15 6.19 17.44 -8.13
N LEU A 16 5.08 18.01 -8.60
CA LEU A 16 4.75 18.02 -10.03
C LEU A 16 5.79 18.77 -10.87
N ARG A 17 6.36 19.86 -10.33
CA ARG A 17 7.45 20.61 -10.98
C ARG A 17 8.77 19.84 -11.01
N LEU A 18 9.11 19.12 -9.94
CA LEU A 18 10.33 18.29 -9.87
C LEU A 18 10.24 17.03 -10.73
N HIS A 19 9.03 16.59 -11.09
CA HIS A 19 8.78 15.38 -11.87
C HIS A 19 7.83 15.65 -13.05
N PRO A 20 8.24 16.47 -14.03
CA PRO A 20 7.34 16.94 -15.09
C PRO A 20 6.87 15.82 -16.02
N LEU A 21 7.70 14.80 -16.23
CA LEU A 21 7.41 13.69 -17.15
C LEU A 21 6.72 12.49 -16.47
N ARG A 22 6.50 12.53 -15.15
CA ARG A 22 5.80 11.45 -14.45
C ARG A 22 4.29 11.63 -14.59
N GLU A 23 3.65 10.69 -15.27
CA GLU A 23 2.20 10.59 -15.35
C GLU A 23 1.59 9.99 -14.08
N ARG A 24 2.37 9.14 -13.39
CA ARG A 24 1.98 8.44 -12.16
C ARG A 24 2.94 8.79 -11.05
N LEU A 25 2.42 9.31 -9.96
CA LEU A 25 3.18 9.62 -8.75
C LEU A 25 2.85 8.59 -7.68
N TRP A 26 3.86 7.85 -7.25
CA TRP A 26 3.74 6.87 -6.18
C TRP A 26 4.06 7.55 -4.86
N LEU A 27 3.11 7.61 -3.94
CA LEU A 27 3.23 8.26 -2.65
C LEU A 27 3.23 7.21 -1.54
N TYR A 28 4.35 7.07 -0.85
CA TYR A 28 4.49 6.19 0.30
C TYR A 28 4.33 6.96 1.60
N TYR A 29 3.38 6.53 2.42
CA TYR A 29 3.06 7.05 3.75
C TYR A 29 3.63 6.07 4.76
N PRO A 30 4.82 6.34 5.31
CA PRO A 30 5.47 5.43 6.23
C PRO A 30 4.74 5.39 7.57
N PRO A 31 4.91 4.31 8.34
CA PRO A 31 4.34 4.22 9.66
C PRO A 31 5.12 5.17 10.59
N GLY A 32 4.44 5.78 11.56
CA GLY A 32 5.09 6.58 12.59
C GLY A 32 5.79 5.70 13.64
N GLN A 33 5.34 4.46 13.80
CA GLN A 33 5.89 3.47 14.75
C GLN A 33 5.85 2.05 14.15
N PRO A 34 6.69 1.12 14.63
CA PRO A 34 6.60 -0.29 14.23
C PRO A 34 5.19 -0.86 14.42
N ALA A 35 4.77 -1.77 13.54
CA ALA A 35 3.44 -2.38 13.48
C ALA A 35 2.26 -1.42 13.19
N GLN A 36 2.51 -0.12 13.06
CA GLN A 36 1.47 0.84 12.64
C GLN A 36 1.14 0.69 11.14
N PHE A 37 -0.03 1.20 10.80
CA PHE A 37 -0.52 1.34 9.44
C PHE A 37 0.44 2.15 8.56
N GLN A 38 0.65 1.66 7.35
CA GLN A 38 1.40 2.32 6.29
C GLN A 38 0.63 2.16 4.98
N MET A 39 0.89 3.08 4.04
CA MET A 39 0.08 3.19 2.84
C MET A 39 0.91 3.58 1.62
N LEU A 40 0.49 3.08 0.47
CA LEU A 40 1.04 3.42 -0.83
C LEU A 40 -0.12 3.87 -1.70
N ARG A 41 -0.04 5.08 -2.22
CA ARG A 41 -0.99 5.62 -3.19
C ARG A 41 -0.30 5.79 -4.53
N VAL A 42 -1.06 5.60 -5.60
CA VAL A 42 -0.68 5.99 -6.95
C VAL A 42 -1.67 7.05 -7.38
N CYS A 43 -1.17 8.26 -7.59
CA CYS A 43 -1.97 9.38 -8.03
C CYS A 43 -1.61 9.73 -9.48
N ASP A 44 -2.59 10.20 -10.23
CA ASP A 44 -2.31 10.91 -11.47
C ASP A 44 -1.83 12.34 -11.19
N ARG A 45 -1.54 13.10 -12.25
CA ARG A 45 -1.07 14.49 -12.13
C ARG A 45 -2.13 15.46 -11.58
N THR A 46 -3.41 15.11 -11.65
CA THR A 46 -4.50 15.94 -11.10
C THR A 46 -4.62 15.82 -9.58
N GLY A 47 -3.95 14.80 -9.01
CA GLY A 47 -4.00 14.42 -7.60
C GLY A 47 -5.08 13.39 -7.29
N TRP A 48 -5.69 12.79 -8.33
CA TRP A 48 -6.71 11.78 -8.17
C TRP A 48 -6.09 10.40 -7.89
N ASP A 49 -6.67 9.68 -6.93
CA ASP A 49 -6.17 8.39 -6.47
C ASP A 49 -6.56 7.25 -7.43
N ALA A 50 -5.60 6.86 -8.26
CA ALA A 50 -5.73 5.74 -9.20
C ALA A 50 -5.66 4.38 -8.50
N ALA A 51 -4.82 4.27 -7.48
CA ALA A 51 -4.69 3.05 -6.69
C ALA A 51 -4.25 3.34 -5.26
N THR A 52 -4.74 2.55 -4.31
CA THR A 52 -4.37 2.63 -2.90
C THR A 52 -4.14 1.24 -2.32
N LEU A 53 -3.08 1.11 -1.52
CA LEU A 53 -2.74 -0.08 -0.75
C LEU A 53 -2.45 0.37 0.66
N SER A 54 -3.02 -0.31 1.65
CA SER A 54 -2.65 -0.12 3.03
C SER A 54 -2.37 -1.43 3.74
N TRP A 55 -1.36 -1.40 4.61
CA TRP A 55 -0.88 -2.57 5.29
C TRP A 55 -0.19 -2.23 6.61
N SER A 56 0.06 -3.24 7.43
CA SER A 56 0.91 -3.20 8.62
C SER A 56 1.90 -4.35 8.58
N THR A 57 3.07 -4.18 9.19
CA THR A 57 4.07 -5.24 9.36
C THR A 57 4.60 -5.24 10.79
N CYS A 58 4.64 -6.42 11.41
CA CYS A 58 5.21 -6.60 12.74
C CYS A 58 6.45 -7.49 12.64
N GLY A 59 7.62 -6.89 12.81
CA GLY A 59 8.90 -7.61 12.77
C GLY A 59 9.05 -8.66 13.87
N PRO A 60 8.75 -8.35 15.15
CA PRO A 60 8.84 -9.34 16.22
C PRO A 60 7.96 -10.58 16.05
N CYS A 61 6.93 -10.54 15.20
CA CYS A 61 6.01 -11.65 14.98
C CYS A 61 6.08 -12.24 13.57
N ASP A 62 6.94 -11.70 12.69
CA ASP A 62 7.02 -12.03 11.26
C ASP A 62 5.65 -12.05 10.56
N GLN A 63 4.84 -11.02 10.84
CA GLN A 63 3.47 -10.91 10.32
C GLN A 63 3.26 -9.67 9.47
N GLY A 64 2.58 -9.86 8.34
CA GLY A 64 2.10 -8.80 7.46
C GLY A 64 0.58 -8.82 7.36
N ARG A 65 -0.05 -7.64 7.41
CA ARG A 65 -1.51 -7.50 7.29
C ARG A 65 -1.84 -6.56 6.15
N ILE A 66 -2.50 -7.04 5.11
CA ILE A 66 -3.09 -6.19 4.06
C ILE A 66 -4.51 -5.79 4.50
N TRP A 67 -4.70 -4.50 4.73
CA TRP A 67 -5.99 -3.94 5.17
C TRP A 67 -6.91 -3.67 3.99
N LYS A 68 -6.38 -3.01 2.97
CA LYS A 68 -7.12 -2.63 1.77
C LYS A 68 -6.18 -2.57 0.58
N ILE A 69 -6.64 -3.08 -0.55
CA ILE A 69 -6.08 -2.77 -1.87
C ILE A 69 -7.26 -2.40 -2.77
N SER A 70 -7.15 -1.27 -3.46
CA SER A 70 -8.15 -0.84 -4.44
C SER A 70 -7.49 -0.13 -5.60
N ILE A 71 -7.96 -0.41 -6.81
CA ILE A 71 -7.48 0.17 -8.05
C ILE A 71 -8.72 0.52 -8.86
N SER A 72 -8.83 1.77 -9.26
CA SER A 72 -9.95 2.24 -10.05
C SER A 72 -9.97 1.58 -11.43
N ASP A 73 -11.15 1.34 -11.99
CA ASP A 73 -11.34 0.43 -13.14
C ASP A 73 -10.45 0.73 -14.35
N HIS A 74 -10.32 2.01 -14.73
CA HIS A 74 -9.48 2.43 -15.86
C HIS A 74 -7.97 2.26 -15.63
N TRP A 75 -7.55 1.99 -14.39
CA TRP A 75 -6.17 1.69 -14.00
C TRP A 75 -5.91 0.21 -13.71
N GLN A 76 -6.95 -0.62 -13.71
CA GLN A 76 -6.79 -2.07 -13.51
C GLN A 76 -6.04 -2.71 -14.68
N ARG A 77 -5.55 -3.94 -14.45
CA ARG A 77 -4.83 -4.77 -15.44
C ARG A 77 -3.50 -4.20 -15.97
N GLN A 78 -2.99 -3.12 -15.36
CA GLN A 78 -1.66 -2.55 -15.66
C GLN A 78 -0.57 -3.01 -14.66
N GLY A 79 -0.80 -4.12 -13.94
CA GLY A 79 0.14 -4.65 -12.95
C GLY A 79 0.36 -3.76 -11.72
N LEU A 80 -0.48 -2.75 -11.47
CA LEU A 80 -0.35 -1.86 -10.30
C LEU A 80 -0.46 -2.64 -8.99
N GLY A 81 -1.50 -3.46 -8.82
CA GLY A 81 -1.71 -4.19 -7.58
C GLY A 81 -0.55 -5.11 -7.22
N ARG A 82 -0.03 -5.84 -8.21
CA ARG A 82 1.18 -6.66 -8.05
C ARG A 82 2.37 -5.83 -7.54
N ARG A 83 2.69 -4.72 -8.23
CA ARG A 83 3.80 -3.84 -7.84
C ARG A 83 3.63 -3.27 -6.43
N MET A 84 2.40 -2.91 -6.06
CA MET A 84 2.11 -2.39 -4.73
C MET A 84 2.33 -3.44 -3.64
N ILE A 85 1.85 -4.68 -3.83
CA ILE A 85 2.06 -5.74 -2.83
C ILE A 85 3.54 -6.11 -2.74
N LEU A 86 4.24 -6.28 -3.87
CA LEU A 86 5.67 -6.54 -3.86
C LEU A 86 6.44 -5.42 -3.14
N ARG A 87 6.00 -4.17 -3.27
CA ARG A 87 6.59 -3.05 -2.52
C ARG A 87 6.33 -3.14 -1.02
N ALA A 88 5.15 -3.58 -0.61
CA ALA A 88 4.81 -3.81 0.79
C ALA A 88 5.60 -4.97 1.41
N MET A 89 5.96 -5.97 0.60
CA MET A 89 6.72 -7.15 1.02
C MET A 89 8.23 -6.92 1.14
N ARG A 90 8.79 -5.81 0.61
CA ARG A 90 10.23 -5.54 0.68
C ARG A 90 10.71 -5.50 2.14
N GLY A 91 11.69 -6.35 2.47
CA GLY A 91 12.26 -6.45 3.82
C GLY A 91 11.40 -7.25 4.81
N ALA A 92 10.39 -7.96 4.32
CA ALA A 92 9.48 -8.82 5.09
C ALA A 92 9.46 -10.24 4.48
N ASP A 93 10.63 -10.71 4.06
CA ASP A 93 10.81 -12.04 3.48
C ASP A 93 10.48 -13.10 4.55
N GLY A 94 9.68 -14.09 4.17
CA GLY A 94 9.21 -15.13 5.10
C GLY A 94 8.04 -14.75 5.99
N TYR A 95 7.55 -13.50 5.95
CA TYR A 95 6.41 -13.10 6.78
C TYR A 95 5.14 -13.85 6.37
N HIS A 96 4.30 -14.13 7.37
CA HIS A 96 2.95 -14.64 7.15
C HIS A 96 2.00 -13.48 6.85
N TRP A 97 1.48 -13.44 5.63
CA TRP A 97 0.58 -12.38 5.18
C TRP A 97 -0.88 -12.77 5.36
N THR A 98 -1.66 -11.85 5.91
CA THR A 98 -3.11 -12.02 6.02
C THR A 98 -3.83 -10.86 5.35
N THR A 99 -5.02 -11.13 4.86
CA THR A 99 -5.88 -10.11 4.26
C THR A 99 -7.21 -10.00 4.99
N THR A 100 -7.83 -8.83 4.91
CA THR A 100 -9.26 -8.67 5.21
C THR A 100 -10.11 -9.50 4.23
N HIS A 101 -11.43 -9.52 4.43
CA HIS A 101 -12.34 -10.27 3.55
C HIS A 101 -12.12 -9.86 2.08
N GLN A 102 -11.93 -10.85 1.23
CA GLN A 102 -11.58 -10.64 -0.18
C GLN A 102 -12.80 -10.79 -1.08
N SER A 103 -12.96 -9.88 -2.04
CA SER A 103 -13.86 -10.10 -3.19
C SER A 103 -13.41 -11.30 -4.02
N PRO A 104 -14.24 -11.84 -4.92
CA PRO A 104 -13.84 -12.93 -5.82
C PRO A 104 -12.59 -12.58 -6.66
N ASP A 105 -12.50 -11.34 -7.15
CA ASP A 105 -11.30 -10.86 -7.85
C ASP A 105 -10.09 -10.77 -6.93
N GLY A 106 -10.28 -10.32 -5.69
CA GLY A 106 -9.24 -10.32 -4.67
C GLY A 106 -8.68 -11.73 -4.42
N LYS A 107 -9.55 -12.73 -4.30
CA LYS A 107 -9.12 -14.14 -4.11
C LYS A 107 -8.27 -14.63 -5.27
N ARG A 108 -8.68 -14.37 -6.51
CA ARG A 108 -7.90 -14.71 -7.71
C ARG A 108 -6.55 -13.99 -7.72
N PHE A 109 -6.54 -12.70 -7.41
CA PHE A 109 -5.33 -11.88 -7.35
C PHE A 109 -4.32 -12.41 -6.32
N PHE A 110 -4.74 -12.61 -5.06
CA PHE A 110 -3.86 -13.09 -4.00
C PHE A 110 -3.43 -14.54 -4.19
N SER A 111 -4.28 -15.39 -4.78
CA SER A 111 -3.88 -16.75 -5.17
C SER A 111 -2.78 -16.73 -6.23
N ALA A 112 -2.92 -15.91 -7.27
CA ALA A 112 -1.89 -15.76 -8.29
C ALA A 112 -0.57 -15.23 -7.69
N LEU A 113 -0.66 -14.24 -6.80
CA LEU A 113 0.50 -13.65 -6.14
C LEU A 113 1.19 -14.62 -5.16
N SER A 114 0.42 -15.47 -4.49
CA SER A 114 0.95 -16.53 -3.61
C SER A 114 1.82 -17.50 -4.40
N ARG A 115 1.36 -17.96 -5.58
CA ARG A 115 2.16 -18.83 -6.46
C ARG A 115 3.43 -18.15 -6.96
N GLU A 116 3.36 -16.85 -7.22
CA GLU A 116 4.50 -16.08 -7.72
C GLU A 116 5.57 -15.84 -6.65
N THR A 117 5.16 -15.54 -5.42
CA THR A 117 6.05 -15.08 -4.35
C THR A 117 6.39 -16.16 -3.32
N GLY A 118 5.67 -17.27 -3.32
CA GLY A 118 5.72 -18.28 -2.26
C GLY A 118 5.08 -17.83 -0.94
N ALA A 119 4.63 -16.59 -0.82
CA ALA A 119 4.00 -16.07 0.39
C ALA A 119 2.58 -16.63 0.56
N SER A 120 2.22 -16.93 1.80
CA SER A 120 0.85 -17.32 2.14
C SER A 120 0.00 -16.07 2.39
N PHE A 121 -1.11 -15.92 1.66
CA PHE A 121 -2.09 -14.85 1.86
C PHE A 121 -3.39 -15.44 2.42
N ILE A 122 -3.49 -15.53 3.74
CA ILE A 122 -4.63 -16.18 4.41
C ILE A 122 -5.72 -15.16 4.72
N THR A 123 -6.97 -15.48 4.39
CA THR A 123 -8.11 -14.65 4.79
C THR A 123 -8.42 -14.92 6.27
N GLN A 124 -8.40 -13.86 7.09
CA GLN A 124 -8.77 -13.86 8.52
C GLN A 124 -7.97 -14.84 9.41
N LYS A 125 -6.88 -14.32 9.99
CA LYS A 125 -6.31 -14.77 11.26
C LYS A 125 -6.42 -13.60 12.24
N ALA A 126 -6.44 -13.85 13.54
CA ALA A 126 -6.28 -12.78 14.52
C ALA A 126 -4.93 -12.08 14.27
N ASP A 127 -4.97 -10.76 14.14
CA ASP A 127 -3.75 -9.94 14.06
C ASP A 127 -2.98 -10.05 15.38
N CYS A 128 -1.65 -9.98 15.34
CA CYS A 128 -0.87 -9.91 16.58
C CYS A 128 -1.24 -8.67 17.39
N GLU A 129 -1.03 -8.72 18.71
CA GLU A 129 -1.42 -7.60 19.60
C GLU A 129 -0.77 -6.27 19.18
N HIS A 130 0.46 -6.33 18.66
CA HIS A 130 1.19 -5.15 18.21
C HIS A 130 0.50 -4.42 17.05
N ILE A 131 -0.11 -5.15 16.11
CA ILE A 131 -0.86 -4.55 15.00
C ILE A 131 -2.21 -4.02 15.51
N ASN A 132 -2.90 -4.78 16.37
CA ASN A 132 -4.19 -4.37 16.94
C ASN A 132 -4.09 -3.11 17.79
N ALA A 133 -3.05 -2.99 18.63
CA ALA A 133 -2.88 -1.90 19.58
C ALA A 133 -2.60 -0.53 18.92
N ARG A 134 -2.11 -0.50 17.67
CA ARG A 134 -1.63 0.74 17.04
C ARG A 134 -2.67 1.49 16.19
N GLY A 135 -3.81 0.86 15.89
CA GLY A 135 -4.89 1.50 15.13
C GLY A 135 -4.49 1.91 13.69
N ARG A 136 -5.36 2.69 13.04
CA ARG A 136 -5.24 3.08 11.61
C ARG A 136 -4.86 4.55 11.41
N THR A 137 -3.92 5.06 12.19
CA THR A 137 -3.47 6.46 12.08
C THR A 137 -2.26 6.59 11.17
N PHE A 138 -2.22 7.66 10.36
CA PHE A 138 -1.05 8.00 9.55
C PHE A 138 -0.06 8.81 10.40
N GLY A 139 1.17 8.33 10.54
CA GLY A 139 2.14 8.95 11.45
C GLY A 139 3.00 10.05 10.82
N VAL A 140 3.14 10.10 9.49
CA VAL A 140 4.26 10.84 8.87
C VAL A 140 3.88 11.43 7.51
N LYS A 141 4.54 12.52 7.13
CA LYS A 141 4.48 13.12 5.80
C LYS A 141 4.81 12.08 4.70
N PRO A 142 4.02 12.00 3.62
CA PRO A 142 4.29 11.08 2.53
C PRO A 142 5.57 11.42 1.78
N LYS A 143 6.19 10.40 1.21
CA LYS A 143 7.40 10.46 0.42
C LYS A 143 7.08 10.01 -1.00
N LEU A 144 7.73 10.63 -1.99
CA LEU A 144 7.67 10.12 -3.36
C LEU A 144 8.46 8.81 -3.42
N GLU A 145 7.75 7.75 -3.76
CA GLU A 145 8.31 6.43 -3.96
C GLU A 145 8.87 6.33 -5.38
N ARG A 146 10.03 5.68 -5.51
CA ARG A 146 10.56 5.31 -6.82
C ARG A 146 9.88 4.01 -7.24
N PRO A 147 9.29 3.93 -8.46
CA PRO A 147 8.70 2.70 -8.95
C PRO A 147 9.72 1.56 -9.01
#